data_AF-A0A316TAP5-F1
#
_entry.id   AF-A0A316TAP5-F1
#
_cell.length_a   1.000
_cell.length_b   1.000
_cell.length_c   1.000
_cell.angle_alpha   90.00
_cell.angle_beta   90.00
_cell.angle_gamma   90.00
#
_symmetry.space_group_name_H-M   'P 1'
#
loop_
_entity.id
_entity.type
_entity.pdbx_description
1 polymer ?
#
loop_
_entity_poly.entity_id
_entity_poly.type
_entity_poly.pdbx_seq_one_letter_code
_entity_poly.pdbx_strand_id
1 'polypeptide(L)'
;MSYLTDWGKDYQRGTLILCDRYVSSNAIHQMVKLQEKDWDSFLDWLQDYEYDKLGLPRPDQILYLDMHPDVSQKLLSARYQGDNSKKDIHESNLNYLLNCRKAALYAAEKLGWTVIPCSDSQQPYTIETISEQIKRIIGK
;
A
#
# COMPACT_ATOMS: atom_id res chain seq x y z
N MET A 1 13.28 -10.38 -10.18
CA MET A 1 11.90 -9.85 -10.12
C MET A 1 10.94 -10.99 -10.33
N SER A 2 9.97 -11.17 -9.41
CA SER A 2 9.00 -12.29 -9.45
C SER A 2 8.28 -12.41 -10.80
N TYR A 3 8.02 -11.29 -11.49
CA TYR A 3 7.45 -11.28 -12.85
C TYR A 3 8.18 -12.22 -13.84
N LEU A 4 9.50 -12.09 -13.96
CA LEU A 4 10.26 -12.86 -14.95
C LEU A 4 10.41 -14.34 -14.58
N THR A 5 10.27 -14.68 -13.30
CA THR A 5 10.60 -16.01 -12.77
C THR A 5 9.40 -16.84 -12.35
N ASP A 6 8.22 -16.22 -12.20
CA ASP A 6 7.05 -16.86 -11.58
C ASP A 6 5.80 -16.67 -12.46
N TRP A 7 5.16 -15.49 -12.39
CA TRP A 7 3.82 -15.28 -12.95
C TRP A 7 3.79 -14.63 -14.35
N GLY A 8 4.94 -14.27 -14.93
CA GLY A 8 4.99 -13.55 -16.21
C GLY A 8 4.40 -14.32 -17.39
N LYS A 9 4.50 -15.65 -17.39
CA LYS A 9 3.88 -16.50 -18.43
C LYS A 9 2.36 -16.44 -18.39
N ASP A 10 1.79 -16.41 -17.19
CA ASP A 10 0.33 -16.35 -17.02
C ASP A 10 -0.21 -14.96 -17.34
N TYR A 11 0.53 -13.91 -16.98
CA TYR A 11 0.24 -12.55 -17.43
C TYR A 11 0.17 -12.45 -18.96
N GLN A 12 1.17 -12.99 -19.67
CA GLN A 12 1.19 -12.97 -21.14
C GLN A 12 0.06 -13.76 -21.80
N ARG A 13 -0.56 -14.70 -21.08
CA ARG A 13 -1.74 -15.46 -21.54
C ARG A 13 -3.07 -14.74 -21.26
N GLY A 14 -3.03 -13.56 -20.65
CA GLY A 14 -4.22 -12.81 -20.26
C GLY A 14 -4.86 -13.31 -18.96
N THR A 15 -4.14 -14.06 -18.12
CA THR A 15 -4.64 -14.46 -16.80
C THR A 15 -4.68 -13.24 -15.87
N LEU A 16 -5.76 -13.11 -15.09
CA LEU A 16 -5.85 -12.12 -14.02
C LEU A 16 -4.80 -12.42 -12.94
N ILE A 17 -3.90 -11.46 -12.68
CA ILE A 17 -2.87 -11.56 -11.65
C ILE A 17 -3.22 -10.64 -10.49
N LEU A 18 -3.26 -11.19 -9.28
CA LEU A 18 -3.38 -10.42 -8.04
C LEU A 18 -2.03 -10.40 -7.32
N CYS A 19 -1.48 -9.21 -7.12
CA CYS A 19 -0.22 -9.03 -6.41
C CYS A 19 -0.46 -8.51 -4.99
N ASP A 20 0.01 -9.24 -3.98
CA ASP A 20 0.23 -8.68 -2.65
C ASP A 20 1.54 -7.87 -2.68
N ARG A 21 1.39 -6.55 -2.89
CA ARG A 21 2.44 -5.56 -3.15
C ARG A 21 3.00 -5.61 -4.57
N TYR A 22 3.32 -4.42 -5.07
CA TYR A 22 3.97 -4.23 -6.36
C TYR A 22 4.84 -2.95 -6.33
N VAL A 23 5.09 -2.33 -7.47
CA VAL A 23 5.83 -1.04 -7.58
C VAL A 23 5.25 0.03 -6.65
N SER A 24 3.92 0.06 -6.46
CA SER A 24 3.22 0.96 -5.53
C SER A 24 3.75 0.90 -4.09
N SER A 25 4.17 -0.28 -3.63
CA SER A 25 4.78 -0.42 -2.29
C SER A 25 6.15 0.24 -2.23
N ASN A 26 6.93 0.16 -3.30
CA ASN A 26 8.23 0.85 -3.38
C ASN A 26 8.03 2.37 -3.33
N ALA A 27 7.00 2.89 -4.02
CA ALA A 27 6.65 4.31 -3.97
C ALA A 27 6.51 4.81 -2.53
N ILE A 28 5.64 4.15 -1.75
CA ILE A 28 5.36 4.51 -0.35
C ILE A 28 6.64 4.44 0.49
N HIS A 29 7.38 3.34 0.41
CA HIS A 29 8.56 3.11 1.26
C HIS A 29 9.73 4.06 0.97
N GLN A 30 9.86 4.57 -0.26
CA GLN A 30 10.93 5.53 -0.58
C GLN A 30 10.48 6.97 -0.36
N MET A 31 9.23 7.32 -0.67
CA MET A 31 8.71 8.68 -0.47
C MET A 31 8.83 9.14 0.99
N VAL A 32 8.60 8.25 1.97
CA VAL A 32 8.74 8.59 3.40
C VAL A 32 10.17 8.97 3.83
N LYS A 33 11.17 8.70 2.97
CA LYS A 33 12.58 9.08 3.20
C LYS A 33 12.94 10.41 2.52
N LEU A 34 12.05 10.95 1.70
CA LEU A 34 12.23 12.16 0.92
C LEU A 34 11.43 13.32 1.50
N GLN A 35 11.75 14.54 1.10
CA GLN A 35 10.91 15.70 1.39
C GLN A 35 9.69 15.70 0.46
N GLU A 36 8.54 16.18 0.94
CA GLU A 36 7.28 16.20 0.17
C GLU A 36 7.38 16.93 -1.16
N LYS A 37 8.21 17.98 -1.23
CA LYS A 37 8.47 18.72 -2.47
C LYS A 37 9.12 17.86 -3.57
N ASP A 38 9.77 16.76 -3.20
CA ASP A 38 10.48 15.87 -4.12
C ASP A 38 9.64 14.65 -4.52
N TRP A 39 8.42 14.51 -3.96
CA TRP A 39 7.57 13.34 -4.16
C TRP A 39 7.09 13.19 -5.60
N ASP A 40 6.66 14.27 -6.25
CA ASP A 40 6.22 14.23 -7.66
C ASP A 40 7.35 13.73 -8.58
N SER A 41 8.53 14.33 -8.49
CA SER A 41 9.69 13.93 -9.30
C SER A 41 10.13 12.50 -9.02
N PHE A 42 10.02 12.03 -7.77
CA PHE A 42 10.33 10.66 -7.43
C PHE A 42 9.31 9.67 -8.01
N LEU A 43 8.01 9.97 -7.97
CA LEU A 43 6.97 9.12 -8.55
C LEU A 43 7.14 9.01 -10.06
N ASP A 44 7.45 10.10 -10.75
CA ASP A 44 7.72 10.09 -12.19
C ASP A 44 8.93 9.22 -12.54
N TRP A 45 10.03 9.40 -11.80
CA TRP A 45 11.24 8.58 -11.97
C TRP A 45 10.97 7.10 -11.71
N LEU A 46 10.23 6.77 -10.66
CA LEU A 46 9.91 5.39 -10.29
C LEU A 46 9.08 4.71 -11.38
N GLN A 47 8.10 5.42 -11.94
CA GLN A 47 7.28 4.87 -13.03
C GLN A 47 8.09 4.61 -14.29
N ASP A 48 8.94 5.55 -14.70
CA ASP A 48 9.83 5.37 -15.86
C ASP A 48 10.82 4.22 -15.63
N TYR A 49 11.41 4.16 -14.44
CA TYR A 49 12.39 3.13 -14.12
C TYR A 49 11.79 1.72 -14.09
N GLU A 50 10.71 1.52 -13.33
CA GLU A 50 10.15 0.20 -13.09
C GLU A 50 9.32 -0.28 -14.29
N TYR A 51 8.47 0.58 -14.87
CA TYR A 51 7.57 0.15 -15.95
C TYR A 51 8.21 0.25 -17.33
N ASP A 52 8.91 1.33 -17.64
CA ASP A 52 9.40 1.54 -19.01
C ASP A 52 10.80 0.93 -19.20
N LYS A 53 11.74 1.19 -18.28
CA LYS A 53 13.11 0.68 -18.39
C LYS A 53 13.25 -0.79 -18.00
N LEU A 54 12.64 -1.21 -16.89
CA LEU A 54 12.64 -2.61 -16.45
C LEU A 54 11.53 -3.45 -17.11
N GLY A 55 10.59 -2.81 -17.83
CA GLY A 55 9.56 -3.50 -18.60
C GLY A 55 8.54 -4.23 -17.74
N LEU A 56 8.34 -3.79 -16.50
CA LEU A 56 7.29 -4.37 -15.66
C LEU A 56 5.91 -3.98 -16.20
N PRO A 57 4.94 -4.91 -16.20
CA PRO A 57 3.59 -4.58 -16.63
C PRO A 57 2.96 -3.55 -15.70
N ARG A 58 2.37 -2.50 -16.30
CA ARG A 58 1.59 -1.51 -15.55
C ARG A 58 0.30 -2.19 -15.04
N PRO A 59 -0.04 -2.02 -13.76
CA PRO A 59 -1.27 -2.59 -13.23
C PRO A 59 -2.49 -1.85 -13.79
N ASP A 60 -3.55 -2.57 -14.13
CA ASP A 60 -4.82 -1.96 -14.54
C ASP A 60 -5.52 -1.25 -13.38
N GLN A 61 -5.32 -1.76 -12.15
CA GLN A 61 -5.89 -1.19 -10.95
C GLN A 61 -4.95 -1.41 -9.75
N ILE A 62 -4.86 -0.39 -8.90
CA ILE A 62 -4.17 -0.46 -7.60
C ILE A 62 -5.20 -0.19 -6.51
N LEU A 63 -5.31 -1.10 -5.56
CA LEU A 63 -6.16 -0.97 -4.38
C LEU A 63 -5.26 -0.71 -3.16
N TYR A 64 -5.38 0.48 -2.58
CA TYR A 64 -4.71 0.82 -1.32
C TYR A 64 -5.67 0.58 -0.16
N LEU A 65 -5.36 -0.41 0.68
CA LEU A 65 -6.13 -0.71 1.88
C LEU A 65 -5.72 0.25 3.01
N ASP A 66 -6.51 1.31 3.23
CA ASP A 66 -6.23 2.34 4.22
C ASP A 66 -6.71 1.91 5.61
N MET A 67 -5.78 1.41 6.42
CA MET A 67 -5.99 1.15 7.84
C MET A 67 -5.40 2.30 8.66
N HIS A 68 -6.23 2.97 9.45
CA HIS A 68 -5.75 4.04 10.33
C HIS A 68 -4.62 3.54 11.26
N PRO A 69 -3.46 4.24 11.37
CA PRO A 69 -2.31 3.78 12.15
C PRO A 69 -2.63 3.45 13.61
N ASP A 70 -3.47 4.27 14.26
CA ASP A 70 -3.92 4.00 15.64
C ASP A 70 -4.67 2.68 15.78
N VAL A 71 -5.48 2.31 14.79
CA VAL A 71 -6.22 1.03 14.77
C VAL A 71 -5.25 -0.12 14.54
N SER A 72 -4.31 0.03 13.61
CA SER A 72 -3.26 -0.96 13.34
C SER A 72 -2.39 -1.23 14.59
N GLN A 73 -2.05 -0.17 15.32
CA GLN A 73 -1.27 -0.28 16.56
C GLN A 73 -2.04 -1.04 17.64
N LYS A 74 -3.32 -0.72 17.86
CA LYS A 74 -4.18 -1.46 18.81
C LYS A 74 -4.24 -2.96 18.47
N LEU A 75 -4.39 -3.29 17.18
CA LEU A 75 -4.42 -4.68 16.70
C LEU A 75 -3.10 -5.42 16.96
N LEU A 76 -1.96 -4.75 16.77
CA LEU A 76 -0.64 -5.31 17.04
C LEU A 76 -0.43 -5.51 18.55
N SER A 77 -0.73 -4.51 19.38
CA SER A 77 -0.59 -4.61 20.84
C SER A 77 -1.44 -5.73 21.43
N ALA A 78 -2.65 -5.95 20.90
CA ALA A 78 -3.51 -7.08 21.31
C ALA A 78 -2.88 -8.45 20.97
N ARG A 79 -2.15 -8.58 19.86
CA ARG A 79 -1.45 -9.83 19.50
C ARG A 79 -0.24 -10.11 20.38
N TYR A 80 0.47 -9.07 20.84
CA TYR A 80 1.67 -9.21 21.68
C TYR A 80 1.39 -9.19 23.19
N GLN A 81 0.15 -9.46 23.61
CA GLN A 81 -0.27 -9.53 25.03
C GLN A 81 0.06 -8.28 25.86
N GLY A 82 0.17 -7.11 25.21
CA GLY A 82 0.35 -5.84 25.93
C GLY A 82 1.72 -5.62 26.57
N ASP A 83 2.81 -6.20 26.03
CA ASP A 83 4.17 -5.88 26.46
C ASP A 83 4.53 -4.41 26.13
N ASN A 84 4.20 -3.53 27.08
CA ASN A 84 4.37 -2.08 27.02
C ASN A 84 5.80 -1.61 27.37
N SER A 85 6.78 -2.53 27.46
CA SER A 85 8.17 -2.19 27.80
C SER A 85 8.90 -1.34 26.74
N LYS A 86 8.25 -1.04 25.60
CA LYS A 86 8.84 -0.40 24.42
C LYS A 86 8.07 0.82 23.92
N LYS A 87 7.54 1.68 24.81
CA LYS A 87 6.73 2.86 24.43
C LYS A 87 7.41 3.78 23.40
N ASP A 88 8.70 4.10 23.55
CA ASP A 88 9.40 4.97 22.59
C ASP A 88 9.49 4.36 21.17
N ILE A 89 9.67 3.04 21.09
CA ILE A 89 9.66 2.31 19.82
C ILE A 89 8.25 2.34 19.20
N HIS A 90 7.20 2.32 20.03
CA HIS A 90 5.82 2.42 19.57
C HIS A 90 5.51 3.81 19.00
N GLU A 91 6.00 4.89 19.60
CA GLU A 91 5.82 6.26 19.08
C GLU A 91 6.57 6.49 17.77
N SER A 92 7.83 6.03 17.70
CA SER A 92 8.62 6.09 16.47
C SER A 92 7.95 5.29 15.33
N ASN A 93 7.42 4.11 15.65
CA ASN A 93 6.68 3.30 14.68
C ASN A 93 5.35 3.95 14.27
N LEU A 94 4.62 4.59 15.19
CA LEU A 94 3.40 5.30 14.88
C LEU A 94 3.65 6.47 13.92
N ASN A 95 4.66 7.30 14.19
CA ASN A 95 5.05 8.39 13.30
C ASN A 95 5.45 7.88 11.91
N TYR A 96 6.20 6.77 11.86
CA TYR A 96 6.54 6.12 10.59
C TYR A 96 5.30 5.64 9.83
N LEU A 97 4.32 5.01 10.52
CA LEU A 97 3.07 4.54 9.90
C LEU A 97 2.20 5.70 9.42
N LEU A 98 2.14 6.80 10.16
CA LEU A 98 1.45 8.04 9.74
C LEU A 98 2.09 8.62 8.48
N ASN A 99 3.43 8.67 8.43
CA ASN A 99 4.15 9.12 7.24
C ASN A 99 3.93 8.19 6.04
N CYS A 100 3.91 6.87 6.25
CA CYS A 100 3.58 5.90 5.21
C CYS A 100 2.16 6.10 4.68
N ARG A 101 1.17 6.30 5.56
CA ARG A 101 -0.20 6.59 5.16
C ARG A 101 -0.28 7.90 4.37
N LYS A 102 0.40 8.96 4.82
CA LYS A 102 0.45 10.24 4.10
C LYS A 102 1.03 10.07 2.69
N ALA A 103 2.15 9.37 2.56
CA ALA A 103 2.77 9.09 1.27
C ALA A 103 1.85 8.24 0.37
N ALA A 104 1.19 7.22 0.93
CA ALA A 104 0.28 6.37 0.19
C ALA A 104 -0.97 7.11 -0.32
N LEU A 105 -1.58 7.94 0.52
CA LEU A 105 -2.73 8.77 0.12
C LEU A 105 -2.33 9.78 -0.96
N TYR A 106 -1.16 10.39 -0.84
CA TYR A 106 -0.64 11.29 -1.87
C TYR A 106 -0.41 10.56 -3.21
N ALA A 107 0.27 9.41 -3.17
CA ALA A 107 0.49 8.60 -4.37
C ALA A 107 -0.83 8.11 -4.98
N ALA A 108 -1.81 7.75 -4.14
CA ALA A 108 -3.13 7.34 -4.59
C ALA A 108 -3.87 8.47 -5.33
N GLU A 109 -3.83 9.70 -4.79
CA GLU A 109 -4.40 10.86 -5.46
C GLU A 109 -3.70 11.15 -6.79
N LYS A 110 -2.36 11.15 -6.80
CA LYS A 110 -1.55 11.50 -7.98
C LYS A 110 -1.62 10.47 -9.10
N LEU A 111 -1.65 9.18 -8.75
CA LEU A 111 -1.56 8.08 -9.70
C LEU A 111 -2.91 7.37 -9.91
N GLY A 112 -3.99 7.89 -9.31
CA GLY A 112 -5.35 7.37 -9.48
C GLY A 112 -5.57 6.00 -8.84
N TRP A 113 -4.93 5.71 -7.71
CA TRP A 113 -5.19 4.46 -6.98
C TRP A 113 -6.54 4.53 -6.27
N THR A 114 -7.21 3.39 -6.14
CA THR A 114 -8.45 3.31 -5.36
C THR A 114 -8.11 3.09 -3.90
N VAL A 115 -8.49 4.05 -3.06
CA VAL A 115 -8.37 3.94 -1.60
C VAL A 115 -9.59 3.20 -1.04
N ILE A 116 -9.34 2.14 -0.25
CA ILE A 116 -10.36 1.36 0.41
C ILE A 116 -10.22 1.55 1.93
N PRO A 117 -11.12 2.30 2.58
CA PRO A 117 -11.07 2.47 4.02
C PRO A 117 -11.33 1.14 4.72
N CYS A 118 -10.40 0.76 5.60
CA CYS A 118 -10.44 -0.49 6.34
C CYS A 118 -10.75 -0.28 7.84
N SER A 119 -11.00 0.96 8.25
CA SER A 119 -11.46 1.33 9.59
C SER A 119 -12.25 2.63 9.56
N ASP A 120 -13.03 2.88 10.62
CA ASP A 120 -13.67 4.17 10.89
C ASP A 120 -12.76 5.11 11.71
N SER A 121 -11.44 4.88 11.65
CA SER A 121 -10.40 5.50 12.50
C SER A 121 -10.42 5.09 13.98
N GLN A 122 -11.44 4.39 14.46
CA GLN A 122 -11.51 3.89 15.85
C GLN A 122 -11.40 2.37 15.93
N GLN A 123 -12.07 1.67 15.02
CA GLN A 123 -12.19 0.22 14.95
C GLN A 123 -11.98 -0.27 13.51
N PRO A 124 -11.34 -1.45 13.34
CA PRO A 124 -11.20 -2.05 12.03
C PRO A 124 -12.57 -2.52 11.53
N TYR A 125 -12.82 -2.39 10.24
CA TYR A 125 -13.92 -3.09 9.59
C TYR A 125 -13.65 -4.59 9.56
N THR A 126 -14.72 -5.37 9.44
CA THR A 126 -14.60 -6.82 9.30
C THR A 126 -14.02 -7.18 7.93
N ILE A 127 -13.44 -8.38 7.83
CA ILE A 127 -12.90 -8.90 6.57
C ILE A 127 -14.00 -8.98 5.51
N GLU A 128 -15.21 -9.36 5.90
CA GLU A 128 -16.39 -9.45 5.03
C GLU A 128 -16.72 -8.08 4.45
N THR A 129 -16.76 -7.05 5.30
CA THR A 129 -17.05 -5.66 4.90
C THR A 129 -16.02 -5.16 3.89
N ILE A 130 -14.72 -5.40 4.14
CA ILE A 130 -13.64 -4.99 3.23
C ILE A 130 -13.71 -5.79 1.91
N SER A 131 -14.00 -7.09 1.98
CA SER A 131 -14.14 -7.95 0.80
C SER A 131 -15.29 -7.51 -0.10
N GLU A 132 -16.44 -7.14 0.49
CA GLU A 132 -17.59 -6.60 -0.26
C GLU A 132 -17.25 -5.28 -0.95
N GLN A 133 -16.53 -4.38 -0.27
CA GLN A 133 -16.05 -3.13 -0.88
C GLN A 133 -15.13 -3.41 -2.09
N ILE A 134 -14.16 -4.30 -1.93
CA ILE A 134 -13.24 -4.70 -3.01
C ILE A 134 -14.02 -5.27 -4.20
N LYS A 135 -14.95 -6.21 -3.96
CA LYS A 135 -15.76 -6.81 -5.03
C LYS A 135 -16.60 -5.78 -5.77
N ARG A 136 -17.16 -4.78 -5.07
CA ARG A 136 -17.93 -3.70 -5.68
C ARG A 136 -17.09 -2.78 -6.56
N ILE A 137 -15.80 -2.64 -6.25
CA ILE A 137 -14.86 -1.84 -7.03
C ILE A 137 -14.39 -2.59 -8.28
N ILE A 138 -14.01 -3.87 -8.13
CA ILE A 138 -13.49 -4.71 -9.23
C ILE A 138 -14.61 -5.15 -10.18
N GLY A 139 -15.84 -5.34 -9.68
CA GLY A 139 -16.98 -5.79 -10.49
C GLY A 139 -17.63 -4.70 -11.37
N LYS A 140 -16.99 -3.55 -11.55
CA LYS A 140 -17.41 -2.50 -12.48
C LYS A 140 -16.68 -2.65 -13.81
#